data_AF-A0A947HP66-F1
#
_entry.id   AF-A0A947HP66-F1
#
_cell.length_a   1.000
_cell.length_b   1.000
_cell.length_c   1.000
_cell.angle_alpha   90.00
_cell.angle_beta   90.00
_cell.angle_gamma   90.00
#
_symmetry.space_group_name_H-M   'P 1'
#
loop_
_entity.id
_entity.type
_entity.pdbx_description
1 polymer ?
#
loop_
_entity_poly.entity_id
_entity_poly.type
_entity_poly.pdbx_seq_one_letter_code
_entity_poly.pdbx_strand_id
1 'polypeptide(L)'
;MSSSGCKKDGHAAAPSAAPAAEGAHAPAGVKPGSHEDWCVEHDVPESQCTRCNKELVAAFKATGDWCSSHEVPESHCVACDPSRKKVRPPKVAAP
;
A
#
# COMPACT_ATOMS: atom_id res chain seq x y z
N MET A 1 14.32 40.68 38.84
CA MET A 1 14.70 40.51 37.43
C MET A 1 14.03 39.24 36.94
N SER A 2 12.83 39.26 36.34
CA SER A 2 12.54 39.79 34.98
C SER A 2 13.54 39.22 33.97
N SER A 3 13.19 38.54 32.89
CA SER A 3 11.92 38.35 32.18
C SER A 3 12.13 37.31 31.07
N SER A 4 11.02 36.72 30.61
CA SER A 4 10.61 36.52 29.21
C SER A 4 11.59 35.98 28.15
N GLY A 5 11.10 35.04 27.34
CA GLY A 5 11.38 35.09 25.90
C GLY A 5 11.32 33.77 25.16
N CYS A 6 10.11 33.31 24.86
CA CYS A 6 9.82 32.17 23.99
C CYS A 6 9.76 32.61 22.49
N LYS A 7 9.81 31.62 21.58
CA LYS A 7 9.49 31.56 20.12
C LYS A 7 10.62 31.79 19.10
N LYS A 8 10.95 30.74 18.32
CA LYS A 8 10.73 30.75 16.85
C LYS A 8 10.70 29.32 16.23
N ASP A 9 9.49 28.94 15.82
CA ASP A 9 9.04 28.08 14.69
C ASP A 9 9.78 26.76 14.38
N GLY A 10 9.15 25.60 14.33
CA GLY A 10 7.85 25.33 13.72
C GLY A 10 8.06 24.50 12.44
N HIS A 11 8.55 23.27 12.58
CA HIS A 11 8.48 22.30 11.48
C HIS A 11 7.15 21.57 11.58
N ALA A 12 6.11 22.22 11.06
CA ALA A 12 4.90 21.55 10.65
C ALA A 12 5.18 20.76 9.38
N ALA A 13 5.33 19.45 9.54
CA ALA A 13 4.89 18.45 8.56
C ALA A 13 4.59 17.15 9.34
N ALA A 14 3.30 16.92 9.57
CA ALA A 14 2.75 15.66 10.02
C ALA A 14 2.81 14.60 8.89
N PRO A 15 2.49 13.31 9.16
CA PRO A 15 2.23 12.67 10.46
C PRO A 15 3.15 11.48 10.76
N SER A 16 3.20 11.18 12.06
CA SER A 16 3.42 9.88 12.68
C SER A 16 3.70 8.69 11.75
N ALA A 17 4.99 8.38 11.58
CA ALA A 17 5.40 7.00 11.37
C ALA A 17 5.45 6.33 12.75
N ALA A 18 4.37 5.64 13.14
CA ALA A 18 4.37 4.51 14.07
C ALA A 18 2.95 3.91 14.21
N PRO A 19 2.81 2.59 14.38
CA PRO A 19 3.64 1.49 13.88
C PRO A 19 2.85 0.64 12.87
N ALA A 20 3.56 -0.21 12.13
CA ALA A 20 3.00 -1.40 11.52
C ALA A 20 2.23 -2.19 12.60
N ALA A 21 0.92 -2.00 12.67
CA ALA A 21 0.07 -2.64 13.66
C ALA A 21 -0.67 -3.81 12.99
N GLU A 22 -0.27 -5.01 13.41
CA GLU A 22 -1.15 -6.16 13.62
C GLU A 22 -2.03 -6.57 12.44
N GLY A 23 -1.36 -6.93 11.35
CA GLY A 23 -1.87 -7.79 10.31
C GLY A 23 -0.65 -8.30 9.57
N ALA A 24 -0.24 -9.55 9.79
CA ALA A 24 0.88 -10.12 9.04
C ALA A 24 0.47 -10.21 7.57
N HIS A 25 0.68 -9.11 6.85
CA HIS A 25 0.45 -8.99 5.42
C HIS A 25 1.64 -9.63 4.71
N ALA A 26 1.35 -10.73 4.01
CA ALA A 26 2.27 -11.66 3.37
C ALA A 26 3.36 -12.21 4.33
N PRO A 27 3.41 -13.54 4.60
CA PRO A 27 4.45 -14.08 5.47
C PRO A 27 5.85 -13.72 4.94
N ALA A 28 6.75 -13.26 5.82
CA ALA A 28 8.10 -12.90 5.43
C ALA A 28 8.77 -14.08 4.67
N GLY A 29 8.97 -13.91 3.36
CA GLY A 29 9.51 -14.96 2.48
C GLY A 29 8.61 -15.36 1.30
N VAL A 30 7.36 -14.92 1.21
CA VAL A 30 6.57 -15.13 -0.02
C VAL A 30 6.97 -14.17 -1.13
N LYS A 31 7.04 -14.70 -2.35
CA LYS A 31 7.33 -13.93 -3.55
C LYS A 31 6.17 -12.95 -3.83
N PRO A 32 6.43 -11.64 -4.00
CA PRO A 32 5.40 -10.67 -4.37
C PRO A 32 4.69 -11.09 -5.66
N GLY A 33 3.36 -11.06 -5.64
CA GLY A 33 2.53 -11.54 -6.74
C GLY A 33 2.47 -13.06 -6.89
N SER A 34 2.95 -13.84 -5.91
CA SER A 34 2.72 -15.28 -5.85
C SER A 34 1.29 -15.59 -5.39
N HIS A 35 0.87 -16.83 -5.60
CA HIS A 35 -0.38 -17.37 -5.08
C HIS A 35 -0.54 -17.15 -3.56
N GLU A 36 0.57 -17.24 -2.82
CA GLU A 36 0.59 -17.10 -1.35
C GLU A 36 0.56 -15.63 -0.89
N ASP A 37 0.98 -14.70 -1.75
CA ASP A 37 0.86 -13.25 -1.56
C ASP A 37 -0.45 -12.76 -2.18
N TRP A 38 -1.54 -13.53 -2.18
CA TRP A 38 -2.80 -13.12 -2.82
C TRP A 38 -3.89 -12.79 -1.82
N CYS A 39 -4.39 -11.55 -1.87
CA CYS A 39 -5.56 -11.13 -1.10
C CYS A 39 -6.83 -11.66 -1.77
N VAL A 40 -7.47 -12.66 -1.15
CA VAL A 40 -8.67 -13.32 -1.69
C VAL A 40 -9.88 -12.38 -1.75
N GLU A 41 -9.98 -11.43 -0.81
CA GLU A 41 -11.13 -10.51 -0.73
C GLU A 41 -11.11 -9.44 -1.85
N HIS A 42 -9.92 -9.07 -2.31
CA HIS A 42 -9.74 -7.94 -3.23
C HIS A 42 -9.13 -8.31 -4.58
N ASP A 43 -8.76 -9.59 -4.73
CA ASP A 43 -8.20 -10.20 -5.92
C ASP A 43 -6.99 -9.45 -6.48
N VAL A 44 -6.06 -9.14 -5.57
CA VAL A 44 -4.80 -8.46 -5.86
C VAL A 44 -3.69 -9.05 -4.99
N PRO A 45 -2.41 -8.90 -5.37
CA PRO A 45 -1.32 -9.26 -4.50
C PRO A 45 -1.45 -8.53 -3.16
N GLU A 46 -1.37 -9.24 -2.04
CA GLU A 46 -1.52 -8.69 -0.69
C GLU A 46 -0.48 -7.62 -0.40
N SER A 47 0.76 -7.84 -0.84
CA SER A 47 1.85 -6.84 -0.87
C SER A 47 1.53 -5.58 -1.69
N GLN A 48 0.50 -5.61 -2.53
CA GLN A 48 0.05 -4.48 -3.35
C GLN A 48 -1.41 -4.10 -3.05
N CYS A 49 -2.02 -4.72 -2.03
CA CYS A 49 -3.42 -4.52 -1.70
C CYS A 49 -3.57 -3.26 -0.86
N THR A 50 -3.83 -2.13 -1.50
CA THR A 50 -4.10 -0.86 -0.81
C THR A 50 -5.39 -0.86 0.01
N ARG A 51 -6.27 -1.85 -0.20
CA ARG A 51 -7.44 -2.08 0.63
C ARG A 51 -7.07 -2.62 2.01
N CYS A 52 -6.18 -3.61 2.05
CA CYS A 52 -5.67 -4.19 3.29
C CYS A 52 -4.58 -3.32 3.93
N ASN A 53 -3.63 -2.80 3.13
CA ASN A 53 -2.56 -1.93 3.60
C ASN A 53 -2.65 -0.54 2.96
N LYS A 54 -3.26 0.39 3.70
CA LYS A 54 -3.45 1.79 3.26
C LYS A 54 -2.14 2.58 3.16
N GLU A 55 -1.07 2.15 3.82
CA GLU A 55 0.23 2.85 3.77
C GLU A 55 0.85 2.78 2.37
N LEU A 56 0.57 1.70 1.63
CA LEU A 56 1.02 1.52 0.25
C LEU A 56 0.45 2.57 -0.71
N VAL A 57 -0.70 3.18 -0.39
CA VAL A 57 -1.34 4.21 -1.25
C VAL A 57 -0.40 5.37 -1.53
N ALA A 58 0.34 5.83 -0.52
CA ALA A 58 1.29 6.92 -0.69
C ALA A 58 2.45 6.51 -1.60
N ALA A 59 2.94 5.28 -1.46
CA ALA A 59 3.99 4.74 -2.33
C ALA A 59 3.53 4.62 -3.79
N PHE A 60 2.35 4.06 -4.05
CA PHE A 60 1.79 3.95 -5.40
C PHE A 60 1.51 5.32 -6.05
N LYS A 61 1.07 6.30 -5.27
CA LYS A 61 0.93 7.69 -5.74
C LYS A 61 2.27 8.30 -6.10
N ALA A 62 3.30 8.05 -5.29
CA ALA A 62 4.65 8.57 -5.52
C ALA A 62 5.31 7.94 -6.77
N THR A 63 5.02 6.67 -7.07
CA THR A 63 5.50 5.99 -8.29
C THR A 63 4.66 6.31 -9.53
N GLY A 64 3.49 6.93 -9.37
CA GLY A 64 2.57 7.26 -10.46
C GLY A 64 1.66 6.09 -10.88
N ASP A 65 1.69 4.96 -10.19
CA ASP A 65 0.77 3.82 -10.44
C ASP A 65 -0.48 3.96 -9.57
N TRP A 66 -1.21 5.07 -9.68
CA TRP A 66 -2.39 5.32 -8.86
C TRP A 66 -3.56 5.90 -9.66
N CYS A 67 -4.68 5.18 -9.66
CA CYS A 67 -5.93 5.68 -10.21
C CYS A 67 -6.69 6.50 -9.15
N SER A 68 -6.67 7.83 -9.27
CA SER A 68 -7.42 8.73 -8.37
C SER A 68 -8.94 8.60 -8.48
N SER A 69 -9.48 8.14 -9.61
CA SER A 69 -10.94 8.00 -9.80
C SER A 69 -11.53 6.80 -9.05
N HIS A 70 -10.72 5.77 -8.79
CA HIS A 70 -11.17 4.51 -8.22
C HIS A 70 -10.40 4.08 -6.97
N GLU A 71 -9.45 4.92 -6.54
CA GLU A 71 -8.64 4.74 -5.34
C GLU A 71 -7.95 3.37 -5.26
N VAL A 72 -7.42 2.92 -6.39
CA VAL A 72 -6.68 1.66 -6.54
C VAL A 72 -5.42 1.89 -7.37
N PRO A 73 -4.39 1.04 -7.23
CA PRO A 73 -3.23 1.11 -8.10
C PRO A 73 -3.66 1.01 -9.56
N GLU A 74 -3.05 1.80 -10.42
CA GLU A 74 -3.43 1.88 -11.82
C GLU A 74 -3.26 0.51 -12.52
N SER A 75 -2.22 -0.23 -12.13
CA SER A 75 -1.98 -1.59 -12.60
C SER A 75 -3.06 -2.60 -12.20
N HIS A 76 -3.91 -2.27 -11.24
CA HIS A 76 -5.02 -3.09 -10.75
C HIS A 76 -6.40 -2.47 -11.05
N CYS A 77 -6.46 -1.34 -11.77
CA CYS A 77 -7.69 -0.62 -12.04
C CYS A 77 -8.44 -1.19 -13.26
N VAL A 78 -9.31 -2.18 -13.01
CA VAL A 78 -10.21 -2.75 -14.04
C VAL A 78 -11.28 -1.78 -14.56
N ALA A 79 -11.58 -0.74 -13.79
CA ALA A 79 -12.56 0.27 -14.18
C ALA A 79 -12.01 1.24 -15.24
N CYS A 80 -10.69 1.49 -15.23
CA CYS A 80 -10.01 2.25 -16.27
C CYS A 80 -9.57 1.36 -17.43
N ASP A 81 -9.01 0.18 -17.13
CA ASP A 81 -8.58 -0.79 -18.13
C ASP A 81 -9.21 -2.17 -17.85
N PRO A 82 -10.31 -2.54 -18.53
CA PRO A 82 -10.96 -3.83 -18.32
C PRO A 82 -10.07 -5.02 -18.70
N SER A 83 -8.99 -4.78 -19.44
CA SER A 83 -7.97 -5.79 -19.78
C SER A 83 -7.08 -6.19 -18.60
N ARG A 84 -7.08 -5.44 -17.47
CA ARG A 84 -6.29 -5.78 -16.27
C ARG A 84 -6.88 -7.03 -15.61
N LYS A 85 -6.27 -8.19 -15.82
CA LYS A 85 -6.70 -9.45 -15.18
C LYS A 85 -6.28 -9.48 -13.72
N LYS A 86 -7.25 -9.32 -12.82
CA LYS A 86 -7.16 -9.77 -11.44
C LYS A 86 -7.39 -11.28 -11.46
N VAL A 87 -6.31 -12.03 -11.55
CA VAL A 87 -6.36 -13.49 -11.50
C VAL A 87 -5.23 -13.92 -10.61
N ARG A 88 -5.59 -14.63 -9.54
CA ARG A 88 -4.60 -15.28 -8.69
C ARG A 88 -3.77 -16.23 -9.56
N PRO A 89 -2.44 -16.10 -9.58
CA PRO A 89 -1.61 -17.06 -10.28
C PRO A 89 -1.83 -18.47 -9.69
N PRO A 90 -1.71 -19.53 -10.50
CA PRO A 90 -1.78 -20.89 -9.98
C PRO A 90 -0.71 -21.07 -8.91
N LYS A 91 -0.98 -21.93 -7.92
CA LYS A 91 0.02 -22.35 -6.95
C LYS A 91 1.06 -23.20 -7.68
N VAL A 92 2.00 -22.57 -8.35
CA VAL A 92 3.20 -23.24 -8.86
C VAL A 92 3.96 -23.70 -7.64
N ALA A 93 3.87 -25.00 -7.34
CA ALA A 93 4.89 -25.66 -6.55
C ALA A 93 6.21 -25.32 -7.23
N ALA A 94 7.11 -24.65 -6.51
CA ALA A 94 8.45 -24.37 -7.02
C ALA A 94 9.05 -25.67 -7.59
N PRO A 95 9.70 -25.62 -8.77
CA PRO A 95 10.35 -26.80 -9.35
C PRO A 95 11.36 -27.43 -8.38
#